data_AF-A0A3D9N5L9-F1
#
_entry.id   AF-A0A3D9N5L9-F1
#
_cell.length_a   1.000
_cell.length_b   1.000
_cell.length_c   1.000
_cell.angle_alpha   90.00
_cell.angle_beta   90.00
_cell.angle_gamma   90.00
#
_symmetry.space_group_name_H-M   'P 1'
#
loop_
_entity.id
_entity.type
_entity.pdbx_description
1 polymer ?
#
loop_
_entity_poly.entity_id
_entity_poly.type
_entity_poly.pdbx_seq_one_letter_code
_entity_poly.pdbx_strand_id
1 'polypeptide(L)'
;MPSNSMNVINYNRSQLPQRDKFKNVLGGYKSDRKTEYNLPKATTKQLKEMGKRLREERKVRMLKVIVLTFVLLLVFYCVLVYSMDGMIELLS
;
A
#
# COMPACT_ATOMS: atom_id res chain seq x y z
N MET A 1 -48.83 6.06 -4.47
CA MET A 1 -47.52 6.64 -4.12
C MET A 1 -46.44 5.72 -4.68
N PRO A 2 -45.54 6.18 -5.57
CA PRO A 2 -44.43 5.32 -5.99
C PRO A 2 -43.62 4.93 -4.75
N SER A 3 -43.34 3.63 -4.61
CA SER A 3 -42.64 3.09 -3.44
C SER A 3 -41.28 3.77 -3.27
N ASN A 4 -40.89 4.06 -2.03
CA ASN A 4 -39.60 4.70 -1.72
C ASN A 4 -38.41 3.97 -2.35
N SER A 5 -38.52 2.66 -2.56
CA SER A 5 -37.54 1.84 -3.28
C SER A 5 -37.37 2.24 -4.75
N MET A 6 -38.45 2.62 -5.45
CA MET A 6 -38.40 3.07 -6.84
C MET A 6 -37.66 4.42 -6.97
N ASN A 7 -37.84 5.31 -5.99
CA ASN A 7 -37.14 6.60 -5.95
C ASN A 7 -35.63 6.42 -5.73
N VAL A 8 -35.23 5.50 -4.84
CA VAL A 8 -33.81 5.19 -4.61
C VAL A 8 -33.16 4.58 -5.87
N ILE A 9 -33.86 3.67 -6.56
CA ILE A 9 -33.36 3.07 -7.80
C ILE A 9 -33.18 4.14 -8.89
N ASN A 10 -34.14 5.03 -9.06
CA ASN A 10 -34.08 6.10 -10.06
C ASN A 10 -32.98 7.11 -9.75
N TYR A 11 -32.83 7.48 -8.48
CA TYR A 11 -31.73 8.33 -8.02
C TYR A 11 -30.37 7.71 -8.31
N ASN A 12 -30.17 6.43 -7.96
CA ASN A 12 -28.93 5.71 -8.24
C ASN A 12 -28.63 5.60 -9.74
N ARG A 13 -29.65 5.35 -10.58
CA ARG A 13 -29.50 5.34 -12.04
C ARG A 13 -29.05 6.69 -12.59
N SER A 14 -29.55 7.80 -12.03
CA SER A 14 -29.16 9.16 -12.46
C SER A 14 -27.69 9.52 -12.15
N GLN A 15 -27.03 8.78 -11.24
CA GLN A 15 -25.64 9.01 -10.87
C GLN A 15 -24.64 8.19 -11.69
N LEU A 16 -25.10 7.15 -12.41
CA LEU A 16 -24.23 6.31 -13.25
C LEU A 16 -23.48 7.10 -14.34
N PRO A 17 -24.10 8.03 -15.09
CA PRO A 17 -23.40 8.82 -16.11
C PRO A 17 -22.35 9.77 -15.52
N GLN A 18 -22.57 10.23 -14.28
CA GLN A 18 -21.61 11.08 -13.58
C GLN A 18 -20.36 10.27 -13.22
N ARG A 19 -20.52 8.99 -12.82
CA ARG A 19 -19.39 8.09 -12.56
C ARG A 19 -18.51 7.88 -13.79
N ASP A 20 -19.11 7.72 -14.97
CA ASP A 20 -18.36 7.57 -16.22
C ASP A 20 -17.59 8.85 -16.58
N LYS A 21 -18.16 10.02 -16.28
CA LYS A 21 -17.47 11.31 -16.42
C LYS A 21 -16.23 11.40 -15.53
N PHE A 22 -16.28 10.90 -14.29
CA PHE A 22 -15.17 10.99 -13.34
C PHE A 22 -14.15 9.85 -13.41
N LYS A 23 -14.47 8.75 -14.11
CA LYS A 23 -13.58 7.58 -14.26
C LYS A 23 -12.21 7.93 -14.84
N ASN A 24 -12.13 9.00 -15.62
CA ASN A 24 -10.91 9.48 -16.28
C ASN A 24 -10.38 10.81 -15.70
N VAL A 25 -11.00 11.34 -14.63
CA VAL A 25 -10.76 12.73 -14.15
C VAL A 25 -9.74 12.81 -13.02
N LEU A 26 -9.31 11.69 -12.45
CA LEU A 26 -8.25 11.68 -11.42
C LEU A 26 -6.84 12.03 -11.94
N GLY A 27 -6.69 12.58 -13.16
CA GLY A 27 -5.40 13.11 -13.59
C GLY A 27 -5.25 13.37 -15.08
N GLY A 28 -6.25 13.95 -15.76
CA GLY A 28 -6.07 14.39 -17.16
C GLY A 28 -5.54 13.30 -18.10
N TYR A 29 -5.85 12.03 -17.81
CA TYR A 29 -5.33 10.88 -18.54
C TYR A 29 -5.98 10.84 -19.92
N LYS A 30 -5.29 11.45 -20.89
CA LYS A 30 -5.54 11.21 -22.32
C LYS A 30 -4.82 9.91 -22.66
N SER A 31 -5.56 8.86 -23.03
CA SER A 31 -4.98 7.56 -23.42
C SER A 31 -3.96 7.67 -24.57
N ASP A 32 -4.05 8.75 -25.36
CA ASP A 32 -3.16 9.07 -26.47
C ASP A 32 -1.91 9.88 -26.05
N ARG A 33 -1.87 10.45 -24.83
CA ARG A 33 -0.67 11.13 -24.34
C ARG A 33 0.22 10.13 -23.63
N LYS A 34 1.27 9.68 -24.31
CA LYS A 34 2.42 9.09 -23.63
C LYS A 34 3.09 10.17 -22.79
N THR A 35 3.32 9.89 -21.50
CA THR A 35 4.11 10.77 -20.65
C THR A 35 5.54 10.82 -21.20
N GLU A 36 5.90 11.92 -21.86
CA GLU A 36 7.25 12.15 -22.32
C GLU A 36 8.11 12.56 -21.12
N TYR A 37 9.00 11.66 -20.71
CA TYR A 37 9.96 11.95 -19.66
C TYR A 37 11.20 12.58 -20.28
N ASN A 38 11.48 13.84 -19.93
CA ASN A 38 12.75 14.52 -20.24
C ASN A 38 13.90 14.01 -19.37
N LEU A 39 14.09 12.68 -19.35
CA LEU A 39 15.19 12.06 -18.63
C LEU A 39 16.47 12.17 -19.47
N PRO A 40 17.63 12.44 -18.84
CA PRO A 40 18.90 12.35 -19.54
C PRO A 40 19.06 10.92 -20.08
N LYS A 41 19.53 10.79 -21.33
CA LYS A 41 19.80 9.48 -21.94
C LYS A 41 20.91 8.78 -21.16
N ALA A 42 20.54 7.87 -20.26
CA ALA A 42 21.48 7.09 -19.49
C ALA A 42 22.15 6.03 -20.38
N THR A 43 23.48 5.89 -20.25
CA THR A 43 24.20 4.81 -20.92
C THR A 43 23.87 3.47 -20.25
N THR A 44 23.87 2.37 -21.00
CA THR A 44 23.60 1.02 -20.47
C THR A 44 24.51 0.65 -19.28
N LYS A 45 25.76 1.13 -19.27
CA LYS A 45 26.70 0.98 -18.14
C LYS A 45 26.19 1.68 -16.87
N GLN A 46 25.67 2.90 -16.99
CA GLN A 46 25.14 3.68 -15.86
C GLN A 46 23.88 3.02 -15.28
N LEU A 47 22.99 2.52 -16.14
CA LEU A 47 21.79 1.78 -15.70
C LEU A 47 22.17 0.50 -14.92
N LYS A 48 23.18 -0.23 -15.38
CA LYS A 48 23.68 -1.43 -14.70
C LYS A 48 24.23 -1.10 -13.31
N GLU A 49 24.97 0.00 -13.21
CA GLU A 49 25.54 0.47 -11.94
C GLU A 49 24.45 0.94 -10.97
N MET A 50 23.48 1.73 -11.43
CA MET A 50 22.32 2.14 -10.63
C MET A 50 21.54 0.92 -10.11
N GLY A 51 21.31 -0.08 -10.96
CA GLY A 51 20.67 -1.33 -10.57
C GLY A 51 21.44 -2.11 -9.52
N LYS A 52 22.78 -2.11 -9.58
CA LYS A 52 23.63 -2.75 -8.58
C LYS A 52 23.53 -2.03 -7.23
N ARG A 53 23.67 -0.69 -7.21
CA ARG A 53 23.56 0.13 -6.00
C ARG A 53 22.19 -0.04 -5.33
N LEU A 54 21.10 0.01 -6.10
CA LEU A 54 19.74 -0.20 -5.59
C LEU A 54 19.56 -1.56 -4.90
N ARG A 55 20.17 -2.63 -5.45
CA ARG A 55 20.11 -3.97 -4.84
C ARG A 55 20.87 -4.02 -3.51
N GLU A 56 22.04 -3.39 -3.45
CA GLU A 56 22.86 -3.34 -2.23
C GLU A 56 22.15 -2.55 -1.13
N GLU A 57 21.62 -1.36 -1.44
CA GLU A 57 20.84 -0.56 -0.49
C GLU A 57 19.58 -1.28 -0.02
N ARG A 58 18.92 -2.03 -0.91
CA ARG A 58 17.76 -2.86 -0.53
C ARG A 58 18.16 -3.94 0.46
N LYS A 59 19.29 -4.63 0.26
CA LYS A 59 19.77 -5.66 1.21
C LYS A 59 20.02 -5.07 2.60
N VAL A 60 20.67 -3.91 2.67
CA VAL A 60 20.94 -3.23 3.95
C VAL A 60 19.63 -2.83 4.64
N ARG A 61 18.67 -2.25 3.90
CA ARG A 61 17.36 -1.90 4.46
C ARG A 61 16.59 -3.13 4.94
N MET A 62 16.59 -4.21 4.17
CA MET A 62 15.93 -5.47 4.56
C MET A 62 16.54 -6.06 5.83
N LEU A 63 17.86 -6.03 5.98
CA LEU A 63 18.52 -6.50 7.20
C LEU A 63 18.10 -5.67 8.42
N LYS A 64 18.05 -4.34 8.30
CA LYS A 64 17.54 -3.48 9.39
C LYS A 64 16.10 -3.81 9.78
N VAL A 65 15.23 -4.06 8.80
CA VAL A 65 13.84 -4.47 9.05
C VAL A 65 13.79 -5.81 9.77
N ILE A 66 14.56 -6.80 9.32
CA ILE A 66 14.61 -8.13 9.95
C ILE A 66 15.04 -8.03 11.42
N VAL A 67 16.10 -7.26 11.70
CA VAL A 67 16.59 -7.06 13.07
C VAL A 67 15.52 -6.40 13.94
N LEU A 68 14.88 -5.34 13.44
CA LEU A 68 13.80 -4.66 14.17
C LEU A 68 12.63 -5.61 14.46
N THR A 69 12.19 -6.38 13.47
CA THR A 69 11.12 -7.37 13.63
C THR A 69 11.49 -8.42 14.67
N PHE A 70 12.74 -8.90 14.68
CA PHE A 70 13.19 -9.88 15.66
C PHE A 70 13.15 -9.33 17.09
N VAL A 71 13.61 -8.09 17.28
CA VAL A 71 13.54 -7.40 18.58
C VAL A 71 12.09 -7.26 19.05
N LEU A 72 11.18 -6.84 18.17
CA LEU A 72 9.76 -6.71 18.51
C LEU A 72 9.12 -8.06 18.88
N LEU A 73 9.47 -9.13 18.17
CA LEU A 73 8.99 -10.47 18.50
C LEU A 73 9.51 -10.97 19.85
N LEU A 74 10.77 -10.70 20.20
CA LEU A 74 11.31 -11.05 21.51
C LEU A 74 10.59 -10.31 22.63
N VAL A 75 10.38 -8.99 22.48
CA VAL A 75 9.64 -8.20 23.46
C VAL A 75 8.22 -8.74 23.63
N PHE A 76 7.55 -9.02 22.51
CA PHE A 76 6.20 -9.59 22.53
C PHE A 76 6.15 -10.95 23.23
N TYR A 77 7.13 -11.82 22.95
CA TYR A 77 7.24 -13.11 23.61
C TYR A 77 7.45 -12.98 25.13
N CYS A 78 8.34 -12.08 25.56
CA CYS A 78 8.53 -11.81 26.99
C CYS A 78 7.23 -11.36 27.66
N VAL A 79 6.51 -10.41 27.05
CA VAL A 79 5.22 -9.93 27.58
C VAL A 79 4.21 -11.05 27.70
N LEU A 80 4.13 -11.95 26.72
CA LEU A 80 3.22 -13.10 26.77
C LEU A 80 3.57 -14.05 27.91
N VAL A 81 4.85 -14.39 28.09
CA VAL A 81 5.29 -15.28 29.18
C VAL A 81 4.96 -14.67 30.54
N TYR A 82 5.32 -13.41 30.78
CA TYR A 82 5.00 -12.72 32.05
C TYR A 82 3.48 -12.65 32.31
N SER A 83 2.68 -12.40 31.26
CA SER A 83 1.23 -12.38 31.39
C SER A 83 0.66 -13.77 31.74
N MET A 84 1.23 -14.84 31.17
CA MET A 84 0.82 -16.21 31.46
C MET A 84 1.16 -16.62 32.89
N ASP A 85 2.36 -16.32 33.36
CA ASP A 85 2.77 -16.63 34.74
C ASP A 85 1.86 -15.91 35.75
N GLY A 86 1.55 -14.63 35.52
CA GLY A 86 0.62 -13.88 36.36
C GLY A 86 -0.82 -14.41 36.32
N MET A 87 -1.29 -14.94 35.19
CA MET A 87 -2.60 -15.59 35.12
C MET A 87 -2.63 -16.94 35.84
N ILE A 88 -1.54 -17.71 35.81
CA ILE A 88 -1.44 -18.98 36.52
C ILE A 88 -1.44 -18.74 38.03
N GLU A 89 -0.72 -17.73 38.51
CA GLU A 89 -0.68 -17.37 39.94
C GLU A 89 -2.04 -16.85 40.46
N LEU A 90 -2.84 -16.18 39.62
CA LEU A 90 -4.19 -15.71 39.96
C LEU A 90 -5.25 -16.82 40.00
N LEU A 91 -5.02 -17.95 39.33
CA LEU A 91 -5.95 -19.08 39.23
C LEU A 91 -5.62 -20.23 40.19
N SER A 92 -4.43 -20.22 40.81
CA SER A 92 -3.99 -21.18 41.83
C SER A 92 -4.37 -20.76 43.23
#